data_AF-A0A4Y2L2Z9-F1
#
_entry.id   AF-A0A4Y2L2Z9-F1
#
_cell.length_a   1.000
_cell.length_b   1.000
_cell.length_c   1.000
_cell.angle_alpha   90.00
_cell.angle_beta   90.00
_cell.angle_gamma   90.00
#
_symmetry.space_group_name_H-M   'P 1'
#
loop_
_entity.id
_entity.type
_entity.pdbx_description
1 polymer ?
#
loop_
_entity_poly.entity_id
_entity_poly.type
_entity_poly.pdbx_seq_one_letter_code
_entity_poly.pdbx_strand_id
1 'polypeptide(L)'
;MVEDWQSDWEDEDTGRSTFNILPRVSTQPCYWKREEILFFTGHGQFPSCLKWFNLASTANCPCGNTNGTTLHYATECIRTASFHMTKPAQQQELIWFRNVASN
;
A
#
# COMPACT_ATOMS: atom_id res chain seq x y z
N MET A 1 -3.69 -20.22 -16.40
CA MET A 1 -5.04 -20.30 -15.79
C MET A 1 -5.05 -19.46 -14.51
N VAL A 2 -6.20 -19.07 -13.95
CA VAL A 2 -6.23 -18.25 -12.70
C VAL A 2 -5.54 -19.00 -11.54
N GLU A 3 -5.57 -20.31 -11.59
CA GLU A 3 -4.98 -21.28 -10.69
C GLU A 3 -3.44 -21.26 -10.76
N ASP A 4 -2.86 -21.06 -11.94
CA ASP A 4 -1.41 -20.90 -12.11
C ASP A 4 -0.97 -19.59 -11.46
N TRP A 5 -1.69 -18.49 -11.73
CA TRP A 5 -1.44 -17.18 -11.11
C TRP A 5 -1.61 -17.22 -9.58
N GLN A 6 -2.57 -17.99 -9.09
CA GLN A 6 -2.78 -18.16 -7.66
C GLN A 6 -1.60 -18.87 -6.99
N SER A 7 -1.05 -19.91 -7.65
CA SER A 7 0.14 -20.63 -7.18
C SER A 7 1.35 -19.69 -7.12
N ASP A 8 1.59 -18.93 -8.19
CA ASP A 8 2.68 -17.95 -8.23
C ASP A 8 2.53 -16.88 -7.13
N TRP A 9 1.29 -16.41 -6.90
CA TRP A 9 0.98 -15.41 -5.86
C TRP A 9 1.24 -15.91 -4.44
N GLU A 10 1.04 -17.21 -4.20
CA GLU A 10 1.32 -17.85 -2.91
C GLU A 10 2.82 -18.08 -2.71
N ASP A 11 3.56 -18.42 -3.76
CA ASP A 11 4.98 -18.78 -3.68
C ASP A 11 5.93 -17.56 -3.71
N GLU A 12 5.55 -16.43 -4.31
CA GLU A 12 6.44 -15.27 -4.48
C GLU A 12 6.60 -14.37 -3.25
N ASP A 13 7.85 -14.05 -2.85
CA ASP A 13 8.14 -13.13 -1.75
C ASP A 13 7.96 -11.63 -2.06
N THR A 14 7.70 -11.27 -3.31
CA THR A 14 7.46 -9.88 -3.71
C THR A 14 5.99 -9.52 -3.54
N GLY A 15 5.69 -8.28 -3.15
CA GLY A 15 4.29 -7.83 -3.07
C GLY A 15 3.48 -8.42 -1.90
N ARG A 16 4.15 -8.98 -0.87
CA ARG A 16 3.49 -9.60 0.29
C ARG A 16 2.55 -8.67 1.07
N SER A 17 2.80 -7.35 1.04
CA SER A 17 1.84 -6.37 1.59
C SER A 17 0.49 -6.43 0.88
N THR A 18 0.50 -6.51 -0.45
CA THR A 18 -0.71 -6.66 -1.27
C THR A 18 -1.33 -8.04 -1.08
N PHE A 19 -0.53 -9.11 -1.02
CA PHE A 19 -1.00 -10.48 -0.75
C PHE A 19 -1.78 -10.57 0.57
N ASN A 20 -1.30 -9.91 1.62
CA ASN A 20 -1.97 -9.92 2.92
C ASN A 20 -3.38 -9.30 2.88
N ILE A 21 -3.65 -8.45 1.90
CA ILE A 21 -4.92 -7.74 1.68
C ILE A 21 -5.81 -8.53 0.72
N LEU A 22 -5.24 -8.91 -0.43
CA LEU A 22 -5.88 -9.71 -1.46
C LEU A 22 -5.12 -11.03 -1.63
N PRO A 23 -5.39 -12.03 -0.76
CA PRO A 23 -4.68 -13.31 -0.81
C PRO A 23 -5.15 -14.19 -1.97
N ARG A 24 -6.28 -13.85 -2.61
CA ARG A 24 -6.84 -14.62 -3.73
C ARG A 24 -6.84 -13.80 -5.00
N VAL A 25 -6.29 -14.40 -6.06
CA VAL A 25 -6.38 -13.86 -7.41
C VAL A 25 -7.82 -13.95 -7.89
N SER A 26 -8.32 -12.87 -8.50
CA SER A 26 -9.67 -12.79 -9.04
C SER A 26 -9.67 -11.99 -10.34
N THR A 27 -10.53 -12.39 -11.28
CA THR A 27 -10.80 -11.63 -12.49
C THR A 27 -11.87 -10.56 -12.27
N GLN A 28 -12.56 -10.57 -11.12
CA GLN A 28 -13.51 -9.54 -10.77
C GLN A 28 -12.76 -8.26 -10.38
N PRO A 29 -13.15 -7.10 -10.93
CA PRO A 29 -12.53 -5.84 -10.56
C PRO A 29 -12.80 -5.52 -9.10
N CYS A 30 -11.78 -5.00 -8.42
CA CYS A 30 -11.92 -4.45 -7.07
C CYS A 30 -12.26 -2.96 -7.16
N TYR A 31 -13.28 -2.52 -6.41
CA TYR A 31 -13.79 -1.13 -6.48
C TYR A 31 -13.08 -0.18 -5.50
N TRP A 32 -11.76 -0.30 -5.39
CA TRP A 32 -10.98 0.61 -4.56
C TRP A 32 -10.85 1.99 -5.20
N LYS A 33 -10.84 3.03 -4.37
CA LYS A 33 -10.51 4.39 -4.80
C LYS A 33 -9.05 4.48 -5.20
N ARG A 34 -8.71 5.52 -5.97
CA ARG A 34 -7.33 5.76 -6.43
C ARG A 34 -6.35 5.78 -5.26
N GLU A 35 -6.72 6.44 -4.17
CA GLU A 35 -5.90 6.62 -2.97
C GLU A 35 -5.63 5.29 -2.27
N GLU A 36 -6.65 4.43 -2.17
CA GLU A 36 -6.56 3.07 -1.62
C GLU A 36 -5.64 2.18 -2.46
N ILE A 37 -5.78 2.21 -3.79
CA ILE A 37 -4.91 1.45 -4.70
C ILE A 37 -3.45 1.84 -4.51
N LEU A 38 -3.15 3.15 -4.50
CA LEU A 38 -1.78 3.63 -4.31
C LEU A 38 -1.21 3.19 -2.95
N PHE A 39 -2.05 3.26 -1.91
CA PHE A 39 -1.65 2.92 -0.56
C PHE A 39 -1.37 1.41 -0.37
N PHE A 40 -2.32 0.56 -0.76
CA PHE A 40 -2.22 -0.89 -0.56
C PHE A 40 -1.12 -1.54 -1.38
N THR A 41 -0.90 -1.04 -2.59
CA THR A 41 0.12 -1.58 -3.47
C THR A 41 1.51 -1.04 -3.17
N GLY A 42 1.64 0.00 -2.34
CA GLY A 42 2.93 0.68 -2.16
C GLY A 42 3.39 1.44 -3.41
N HIS A 43 2.58 1.45 -4.47
CA HIS A 43 2.91 2.05 -5.75
C HIS A 43 2.33 3.45 -5.83
N GLY A 44 3.13 4.38 -6.35
CA GLY A 44 2.74 5.77 -6.49
C GLY A 44 3.93 6.70 -6.41
N GLN A 45 3.66 8.00 -6.40
CA GLN A 45 4.67 9.04 -6.22
C GLN A 45 5.13 9.14 -4.75
N PHE A 46 5.24 8.00 -4.06
CA PHE A 46 5.77 7.96 -2.71
C PHE A 46 7.30 8.02 -2.79
N PRO A 47 7.94 8.92 -2.02
CA PRO A 47 9.39 9.03 -2.01
C PRO A 47 10.11 7.73 -1.68
N SER A 48 9.54 6.87 -0.81
CA SER A 48 10.09 5.55 -0.52
C SER A 48 10.11 4.63 -1.76
N CYS A 49 9.00 4.61 -2.51
CA CYS A 49 8.86 3.84 -3.75
C CYS A 49 9.82 4.36 -4.82
N LEU A 50 9.86 5.67 -5.04
CA LEU A 50 10.77 6.30 -6.00
C LEU A 50 12.24 6.08 -5.64
N LYS A 51 12.59 6.10 -4.35
CA LYS A 51 13.95 5.81 -3.87
C LYS A 51 14.33 4.36 -4.13
N TRP A 52 13.41 3.41 -3.93
CA TRP A 52 13.65 1.99 -4.22
C TRP A 52 13.94 1.76 -5.72
N PHE A 53 13.23 2.44 -6.61
CA PHE A 53 13.50 2.39 -8.06
C PHE A 53 14.69 3.26 -8.52
N ASN A 54 15.44 3.86 -7.60
CA ASN A 54 16.53 4.81 -7.90
C ASN A 54 16.10 6.03 -8.73
N LEU A 55 14.81 6.38 -8.70
CA LEU A 55 14.24 7.55 -9.38
C LEU A 55 14.30 8.82 -8.50
N ALA A 56 14.51 8.67 -7.19
CA ALA A 56 14.67 9.76 -6.24
C ALA A 56 15.93 9.61 -5.40
N SER A 57 16.53 10.74 -5.02
CA SER A 57 17.73 10.78 -4.17
C SER A 57 17.42 10.46 -2.71
N THR A 58 16.21 10.75 -2.21
CA THR A 58 15.80 10.54 -0.81
C THR A 58 14.42 9.90 -0.72
N ALA A 59 14.15 9.22 0.40
CA ALA A 59 12.83 8.69 0.76
C ALA A 59 12.01 9.66 1.62
N ASN A 60 12.44 10.92 1.73
CA ASN A 60 11.82 11.90 2.62
C ASN A 60 10.50 12.42 2.01
N CYS A 61 9.50 12.59 2.86
CA CYS A 61 8.26 13.27 2.50
C CYS A 61 8.52 14.77 2.25
N PRO A 62 7.94 15.38 1.20
CA PRO A 62 7.94 16.83 1.00
C PRO A 62 7.23 17.64 2.10
N CYS A 63 6.59 16.95 3.04
CA CYS A 63 6.01 17.50 4.26
C CYS A 63 7.02 17.61 5.43
N GLY A 64 8.26 17.16 5.24
CA GLY A 64 9.33 17.24 6.25
C GLY A 64 9.54 15.95 7.06
N ASN A 65 8.71 14.92 6.88
CA ASN A 65 8.94 13.61 7.51
C ASN A 65 10.09 12.87 6.80
N THR A 66 11.01 12.29 7.57
CA THR A 66 12.14 11.50 7.07
C THR A 66 11.74 10.13 6.53
N ASN A 67 10.53 9.67 6.88
CA ASN A 67 10.00 8.38 6.46
C ASN A 67 8.77 8.60 5.57
N GLY A 68 8.99 8.80 4.27
CA GLY A 68 7.95 8.98 3.26
C GLY A 68 7.25 7.67 2.87
N THR A 69 6.91 6.84 3.86
CA THR A 69 6.21 5.57 3.66
C THR A 69 4.76 5.77 3.27
N THR A 70 4.16 4.77 2.65
CA THR A 70 2.73 4.75 2.36
C THR A 70 1.87 4.99 3.59
N LEU A 71 2.21 4.38 4.74
CA LEU A 71 1.47 4.57 6.00
C LEU A 71 1.46 6.02 6.47
N HIS A 72 2.61 6.69 6.38
CA HIS A 72 2.70 8.10 6.70
C HIS A 72 1.77 8.94 5.80
N TYR A 73 1.74 8.66 4.49
CA TYR A 73 0.84 9.34 3.56
C TYR A 73 -0.64 9.04 3.81
N ALA A 74 -0.99 7.82 4.21
CA ALA A 74 -2.38 7.47 4.46
C ALA A 74 -2.93 8.03 5.78
N THR A 75 -2.08 8.36 6.76
CA THR A 75 -2.56 8.60 8.14
C THR A 75 -2.08 9.91 8.76
N GLU A 76 -1.03 10.55 8.24
CA GLU A 76 -0.36 11.67 8.92
C GLU A 76 0.07 12.82 8.00
N CYS A 77 0.37 12.56 6.73
CA CYS A 77 0.95 13.57 5.85
C CYS A 77 -0.02 14.72 5.57
N ILE A 78 0.38 15.96 5.89
CA ILE A 78 -0.47 17.14 5.68
C ILE A 78 -0.91 17.32 4.21
N ARG A 79 -0.11 16.84 3.24
CA ARG A 79 -0.42 16.94 1.81
C ARG A 79 -1.54 16.01 1.35
N THR A 80 -1.91 15.03 2.18
CA THR A 80 -2.93 14.01 1.88
C THR A 80 -4.07 14.04 2.90
N ALA A 81 -4.18 15.10 3.69
CA ALA A 81 -5.14 15.24 4.78
C ALA A 81 -6.61 15.05 4.35
N SER A 82 -6.96 15.36 3.10
CA SER A 82 -8.32 15.21 2.59
C SER A 82 -8.79 13.76 2.47
N PHE A 83 -7.89 12.78 2.50
CA PHE A 83 -8.19 11.35 2.38
C PHE A 83 -7.47 10.51 3.44
N HIS A 84 -7.16 11.12 4.59
CA HIS A 84 -6.58 10.37 5.69
C HIS A 84 -7.50 9.26 6.16
N MET A 85 -6.91 8.09 6.35
CA MET A 85 -7.51 6.95 7.00
C MET A 85 -7.11 6.95 8.48
N THR A 86 -7.91 6.28 9.31
CA THR A 86 -7.60 6.10 10.72
C THR A 86 -6.25 5.39 10.89
N LYS A 87 -5.33 5.96 11.67
CA LYS A 87 -4.03 5.34 11.91
C LYS A 87 -4.17 3.99 12.64
N PRO A 88 -3.59 2.89 12.13
CA PRO A 88 -3.61 1.61 12.83
C PRO A 88 -2.72 1.64 14.07
N ALA A 89 -3.07 0.83 15.07
CA ALA A 89 -2.10 0.43 16.09
C ALA A 89 -1.00 -0.43 15.43
N GLN A 90 0.25 -0.24 15.84
CA GLN A 90 1.41 -0.86 15.20
C GLN A 90 1.35 -2.39 15.14
N GLN A 91 0.65 -3.04 16.09
CA GLN A 91 0.44 -4.49 16.11
C GLN A 91 -0.78 -4.98 15.32
N GLN A 92 -1.60 -4.07 14.79
CA GLN A 92 -2.86 -4.38 14.09
C GLN A 92 -2.88 -3.89 12.64
N GLU A 93 -1.71 -3.51 12.11
CA GLU A 93 -1.59 -2.93 10.78
C GLU A 93 -2.19 -3.85 9.68
N LEU A 94 -1.88 -5.15 9.72
CA LEU A 94 -2.44 -6.14 8.77
C LEU A 94 -3.98 -6.27 8.87
N ILE A 95 -4.53 -6.29 10.09
CA ILE A 95 -5.97 -6.39 10.31
C ILE A 95 -6.66 -5.12 9.80
N TRP A 96 -6.06 -3.97 10.09
CA TRP A 96 -6.55 -2.69 9.61
C TRP A 96 -6.54 -2.60 8.08
N PHE A 97 -5.45 -3.02 7.43
CA PHE A 97 -5.37 -3.10 5.98
C PHE A 97 -6.50 -3.93 5.37
N ARG A 98 -6.79 -5.11 5.94
CA ARG A 98 -7.91 -5.96 5.51
C ARG A 98 -9.26 -5.28 5.72
N ASN A 99 -9.46 -4.59 6.83
CA ASN A 99 -10.71 -3.89 7.12
C ASN A 99 -10.97 -2.72 6.17
N VAL A 100 -9.94 -1.93 5.85
CA VAL A 100 -10.08 -0.83 4.88
C VAL A 100 -10.35 -1.39 3.48
N ALA A 101 -9.68 -2.48 3.10
CA ALA A 101 -9.84 -3.10 1.79
C ALA A 101 -11.16 -3.86 1.58
N SER A 102 -11.80 -4.30 2.67
CA SER A 102 -13.07 -5.05 2.63
C SER A 102 -14.31 -4.16 2.75
N ASN A 103 -14.13 -2.84 2.80
CA ASN A 103 -15.16 -1.84 3.04
C ASN A 103 -15.87 -1.41 1.75
#